data_AF-A0A059NV13-F1
#
_entry.id   AF-A0A059NV13-F1
#
_cell.length_a   1.000
_cell.length_b   1.000
_cell.length_c   1.000
_cell.angle_alpha   90.00
_cell.angle_beta   90.00
_cell.angle_gamma   90.00
#
_symmetry.space_group_name_H-M   'P 1'
#
loop_
_entity.id
_entity.type
_entity.pdbx_description
1 polymer ?
#
loop_
_entity_poly.entity_id
_entity_poly.type
_entity_poly.pdbx_seq_one_letter_code
_entity_poly.pdbx_strand_id
1 'polypeptide(L)'
;MAELTVEQHTMLEQYDQLLGTLSDGLEYLENNITEEDPPQIQRAFQDVLLGLEQVSRSHDQMTVLFEELQPLILDFHQVIQLLQDWFKLGTNEEKRQLLVEKVVPSYEEWRTRMQAFVKPYIAH
;
A
#
# COMPACT_ATOMS: atom_id res chain seq x y z
N MET A 1 28.11 1.48 2.90
CA MET A 1 26.77 1.80 3.41
C MET A 1 26.91 2.01 4.91
N ALA A 2 26.37 3.09 5.45
CA ALA A 2 26.35 3.27 6.90
C ALA A 2 25.49 2.16 7.51
N GLU A 3 25.91 1.59 8.65
CA GLU A 3 25.08 0.66 9.39
C GLU A 3 23.80 1.39 9.86
N LEU A 4 22.65 0.75 9.66
CA LEU A 4 21.38 1.30 10.10
C LEU A 4 21.30 1.29 11.63
N THR A 5 20.62 2.27 12.21
CA THR A 5 20.36 2.28 13.65
C THR A 5 19.23 1.31 14.01
N VAL A 6 19.12 0.95 15.29
CA VAL A 6 18.03 0.10 15.79
C VAL A 6 16.66 0.70 15.47
N GLU A 7 16.52 2.03 15.57
CA GLU A 7 15.29 2.74 15.23
C GLU A 7 14.97 2.64 13.73
N GLN A 8 15.99 2.68 12.87
CA GLN A 8 15.81 2.51 11.42
C GLN A 8 15.41 1.08 11.07
N HIS A 9 16.00 0.07 11.71
CA HIS A 9 15.57 -1.32 11.56
C HIS A 9 14.11 -1.51 11.99
N THR A 10 13.74 -0.99 13.16
CA THR A 10 12.36 -1.07 13.69
C THR A 10 11.37 -0.39 12.75
N MET A 11 11.75 0.76 12.17
CA MET A 11 10.93 1.47 11.19
C MET A 11 10.69 0.63 9.93
N LEU A 12 11.72 -0.04 9.41
CA LEU A 12 11.61 -0.93 8.25
C LEU A 12 10.73 -2.16 8.52
N GLU A 13 10.82 -2.73 9.72
CA GLU A 13 9.92 -3.83 10.15
C GLU A 13 8.46 -3.41 10.19
N GLN A 14 8.16 -2.26 10.81
CA GLN A 14 6.81 -1.71 10.87
C GLN A 14 6.28 -1.35 9.49
N TYR A 15 7.15 -0.84 8.62
CA TYR A 15 6.82 -0.57 7.23
C TYR A 15 6.46 -1.86 6.48
N ASP A 16 7.27 -2.92 6.56
CA ASP A 16 6.97 -4.22 5.93
C ASP A 16 5.64 -4.81 6.43
N GLN A 17 5.36 -4.72 7.73
CA GLN A 17 4.10 -5.14 8.33
C GLN A 17 2.90 -4.31 7.85
N LEU A 18 3.07 -3.00 7.71
CA LEU A 18 2.03 -2.11 7.17
C LEU A 18 1.69 -2.48 5.73
N LEU A 19 2.70 -2.81 4.91
CA LEU A 19 2.47 -3.27 3.53
C LEU A 19 1.64 -4.57 3.48
N GLY A 20 1.88 -5.47 4.44
CA GLY A 20 1.07 -6.67 4.65
C GLY A 20 -0.39 -6.33 5.01
N THR A 21 -0.58 -5.51 6.05
CA THR A 21 -1.92 -5.10 6.52
C THR A 21 -2.75 -4.44 5.41
N LEU A 22 -2.13 -3.63 4.56
CA LEU A 22 -2.78 -3.00 3.42
C LEU A 22 -3.20 -4.00 2.34
N SER A 23 -2.39 -5.03 2.09
CA SER A 23 -2.74 -6.14 1.18
C SER A 23 -4.02 -6.83 1.67
N ASP A 24 -4.05 -7.20 2.95
CA ASP A 24 -5.21 -7.85 3.57
C ASP A 24 -6.46 -6.94 3.51
N GLY A 25 -6.29 -5.64 3.74
CA GLY A 25 -7.37 -4.65 3.66
C GLY A 25 -7.95 -4.49 2.25
N LEU A 26 -7.09 -4.50 1.24
CA LEU A 26 -7.48 -4.45 -0.17
C LEU A 26 -8.19 -5.74 -0.61
N GLU A 27 -7.67 -6.91 -0.22
CA GLU A 27 -8.31 -8.21 -0.46
C GLU A 27 -9.68 -8.29 0.24
N TYR A 28 -9.79 -7.77 1.46
CA TYR A 28 -11.07 -7.69 2.16
C TYR A 28 -12.10 -6.87 1.37
N LEU A 29 -11.70 -5.70 0.86
CA LEU A 29 -12.60 -4.86 0.06
C LEU A 29 -13.02 -5.55 -1.23
N GLU A 30 -12.07 -6.12 -1.98
CA GLU A 30 -12.33 -6.87 -3.21
C GLU A 30 -13.38 -7.98 -3.02
N ASN A 31 -13.31 -8.70 -1.90
CA ASN A 31 -14.17 -9.85 -1.63
C ASN A 31 -15.51 -9.52 -0.98
N ASN A 32 -15.67 -8.31 -0.41
CA ASN A 32 -16.83 -7.97 0.42
C ASN A 32 -17.65 -6.77 -0.08
N ILE A 33 -17.22 -6.07 -1.13
CA ILE A 33 -18.07 -5.08 -1.80
C ILE A 33 -19.27 -5.77 -2.46
N THR A 34 -20.47 -5.26 -2.20
CA THR A 34 -21.74 -5.76 -2.74
C THR A 34 -22.64 -4.60 -3.20
N GLU A 35 -23.80 -4.88 -3.81
CA GLU A 35 -24.72 -3.81 -4.24
C GLU A 35 -25.18 -2.90 -3.10
N GLU A 36 -25.37 -3.45 -1.89
CA GLU A 36 -25.74 -2.71 -0.68
C GLU A 36 -24.55 -2.71 0.30
N ASP A 37 -23.51 -1.92 0.00
CA ASP A 37 -22.30 -1.90 0.82
C ASP A 37 -22.63 -1.55 2.29
N PRO A 38 -22.34 -2.46 3.24
CA PRO A 38 -22.58 -2.17 4.63
C PRO A 38 -21.54 -1.14 5.15
N PRO A 39 -21.84 -0.37 6.22
CA PRO A 39 -20.95 0.69 6.72
C PRO A 39 -19.50 0.25 7.01
N GLN A 40 -19.29 -1.05 7.25
CA GLN A 40 -17.99 -1.68 7.46
C GLN A 40 -17.08 -1.58 6.23
N ILE A 41 -17.61 -1.66 5.01
CA ILE A 41 -16.84 -1.53 3.76
C ILE A 41 -16.29 -0.10 3.64
N GLN A 42 -17.13 0.90 3.93
CA GLN A 42 -16.69 2.28 3.91
C GLN A 42 -15.58 2.54 4.95
N ARG A 43 -15.68 1.95 6.14
CA ARG A 43 -14.63 2.05 7.16
C ARG A 43 -13.34 1.36 6.73
N ALA A 44 -13.43 0.13 6.23
CA ALA A 44 -12.26 -0.60 5.73
C ALA A 44 -11.54 0.18 4.61
N PHE A 45 -12.29 0.81 3.70
CA PHE A 45 -11.72 1.68 2.67
C PHE A 45 -11.00 2.90 3.26
N GLN A 46 -11.58 3.55 4.27
CA GLN A 46 -10.91 4.66 4.96
C GLN A 46 -9.63 4.20 5.66
N ASP A 47 -9.64 3.04 6.31
CA ASP A 47 -8.47 2.48 6.97
C ASP A 47 -7.35 2.17 5.95
N VAL A 48 -7.70 1.65 4.77
CA VAL A 48 -6.76 1.46 3.65
C VAL A 48 -6.17 2.79 3.19
N LEU A 49 -6.98 3.84 3.01
CA LEU A 49 -6.47 5.16 2.62
C LEU A 49 -5.49 5.74 3.65
N LEU A 50 -5.79 5.61 4.94
CA LEU A 50 -4.90 6.06 6.01
C LEU A 50 -3.58 5.27 6.01
N GLY A 51 -3.64 3.95 5.78
CA GLY A 51 -2.44 3.14 5.66
C GLY A 51 -1.58 3.54 4.45
N LEU A 52 -2.20 3.82 3.29
CA LEU A 52 -1.49 4.30 2.10
C LEU A 52 -0.84 5.67 2.32
N GLU A 53 -1.50 6.57 3.05
CA GLU A 53 -0.90 7.84 3.47
C GLU A 53 0.33 7.59 4.36
N GLN A 54 0.24 6.67 5.31
CA GLN A 54 1.36 6.32 6.18
C GLN A 54 2.53 5.69 5.42
N VAL A 55 2.26 4.89 4.38
CA VAL A 55 3.28 4.39 3.46
C VAL A 55 3.99 5.54 2.75
N SER A 56 3.23 6.51 2.20
CA SER A 56 3.80 7.69 1.54
C SER A 56 4.70 8.50 2.47
N ARG A 57 4.28 8.72 3.72
CA ARG A 57 5.11 9.43 4.72
C ARG A 57 6.38 8.66 5.09
N SER A 58 6.32 7.33 5.05
CA SER A 58 7.48 6.49 5.32
C SER A 58 8.51 6.57 4.18
N HIS A 59 8.06 6.75 2.93
CA HIS A 59 8.96 6.96 1.79
C HIS A 59 9.82 8.20 1.95
N ASP A 60 9.28 9.31 2.47
CA ASP A 60 10.07 10.52 2.73
C ASP A 60 11.26 10.25 3.67
N GLN A 61 11.06 9.39 4.67
CA GLN A 61 12.13 9.00 5.59
C GLN A 61 13.09 7.99 4.94
N MET A 62 12.57 7.03 4.16
CA MET A 62 13.38 6.01 3.50
C MET A 62 14.28 6.58 2.39
N THR A 63 13.87 7.64 1.69
CA THR A 63 14.72 8.28 0.65
C THR A 63 15.99 8.90 1.21
N VAL A 64 16.01 9.26 2.49
CA VAL A 64 17.23 9.72 3.19
C VAL A 64 18.19 8.56 3.43
N LEU A 65 17.68 7.33 3.54
CA LEU A 65 18.46 6.11 3.80
C LEU A 65 18.88 5.41 2.51
N PHE A 66 18.05 5.50 1.46
CA PHE A 66 18.19 4.73 0.23
C PHE A 66 17.85 5.58 -1.01
N GLU A 67 18.87 5.99 -1.75
CA GLU A 67 18.66 6.76 -3.00
C GLU A 67 18.03 5.90 -4.10
N GLU A 68 18.27 4.59 -4.08
CA GLU A 68 17.75 3.63 -5.06
C GLU A 68 16.24 3.35 -4.92
N LEU A 69 15.58 3.88 -3.87
CA LEU A 69 14.15 3.69 -3.64
C LEU A 69 13.28 4.49 -4.62
N GLN A 70 13.82 5.52 -5.25
CA GLN A 70 13.06 6.48 -6.05
C GLN A 70 12.14 5.84 -7.11
N PRO A 71 12.59 4.84 -7.91
CA PRO A 71 11.72 4.18 -8.87
C PRO A 71 10.55 3.44 -8.21
N LEU A 72 10.78 2.78 -7.07
CA LEU A 72 9.73 2.08 -6.33
C LEU A 72 8.70 3.06 -5.75
N ILE A 73 9.12 4.25 -5.31
CA ILE A 73 8.19 5.30 -4.86
C ILE A 73 7.33 5.80 -6.03
N LEU A 74 7.92 5.99 -7.20
CA LEU A 74 7.18 6.42 -8.39
C LEU A 74 6.13 5.37 -8.81
N ASP A 75 6.46 4.09 -8.72
CA ASP A 75 5.52 3.00 -8.97
C ASP A 75 4.38 2.99 -7.93
N PHE A 76 4.67 3.28 -6.66
CA PHE A 76 3.62 3.45 -5.65
C PHE A 76 2.64 4.56 -6.01
N HIS A 77 3.14 5.71 -6.49
CA HIS A 77 2.27 6.81 -6.92
C HIS A 77 1.33 6.40 -8.05
N GLN A 78 1.74 5.48 -8.93
CA GLN A 78 0.85 4.96 -9.98
C GLN A 78 -0.30 4.15 -9.36
N VAL A 79 -0.03 3.35 -8.32
CA VAL A 79 -1.10 2.64 -7.57
C VAL A 79 -2.09 3.64 -6.97
N ILE A 80 -1.58 4.73 -6.35
CA ILE A 80 -2.44 5.78 -5.80
C ILE A 80 -3.27 6.46 -6.90
N GLN A 81 -2.68 6.72 -8.06
CA GLN A 81 -3.40 7.31 -9.21
C GLN A 81 -4.53 6.41 -9.70
N LEU A 82 -4.31 5.09 -9.78
CA LEU A 82 -5.36 4.13 -10.11
C LEU A 82 -6.50 4.18 -9.08
N LEU A 83 -6.16 4.23 -7.79
CA LEU A 83 -7.16 4.27 -6.72
C LEU A 83 -8.00 5.54 -6.72
N GLN A 84 -7.51 6.66 -7.26
CA GLN A 84 -8.29 7.90 -7.38
C GLN A 84 -9.56 7.75 -8.23
N ASP A 85 -9.57 6.80 -9.17
CA ASP A 85 -10.76 6.52 -9.97
C ASP A 85 -11.94 6.04 -9.11
N TRP A 86 -11.68 5.48 -7.92
CA TRP A 86 -12.71 5.06 -6.96
C TRP A 86 -13.76 6.15 -6.70
N PHE A 87 -13.32 7.40 -6.59
CA PHE A 87 -14.20 8.54 -6.30
C PHE A 87 -15.01 9.03 -7.50
N LYS A 88 -14.69 8.54 -8.70
CA LYS A 88 -15.41 8.87 -9.94
C LYS A 88 -16.51 7.86 -10.26
N LEU A 89 -16.45 6.67 -9.66
CA LEU A 89 -17.36 5.56 -9.94
C LEU A 89 -18.66 5.70 -9.13
N GLY A 90 -19.78 5.46 -9.81
CA GLY A 90 -21.12 5.68 -9.26
C GLY A 90 -21.68 4.45 -8.54
N THR A 91 -21.19 3.27 -8.90
CA THR A 91 -21.72 1.99 -8.38
C THR A 91 -20.65 1.19 -7.64
N ASN A 92 -21.11 0.33 -6.74
CA ASN A 92 -20.23 -0.56 -5.98
C ASN A 92 -19.59 -1.64 -6.87
N GLU A 93 -20.31 -2.11 -7.90
CA GLU A 93 -19.76 -3.06 -8.86
C GLU A 93 -18.59 -2.45 -9.66
N GLU A 94 -18.72 -1.21 -10.13
CA GLU A 94 -17.62 -0.49 -10.79
C GLU A 94 -16.41 -0.35 -9.86
N LYS A 95 -16.63 -0.03 -8.59
CA LYS A 95 -15.56 0.10 -7.57
C LYS A 95 -14.88 -1.23 -7.29
N ARG A 96 -15.65 -2.31 -7.21
CA ARG A 96 -15.12 -3.66 -7.07
C ARG A 96 -14.27 -4.04 -8.28
N GLN A 97 -14.75 -3.78 -9.50
CA GLN A 97 -13.98 -4.02 -10.72
C GLN A 97 -12.69 -3.21 -10.75
N LEU A 98 -12.71 -1.95 -10.34
CA LEU A 98 -11.49 -1.14 -10.19
C LEU A 98 -10.46 -1.81 -9.27
N LEU A 99 -10.89 -2.34 -8.13
CA LEU A 99 -9.99 -3.04 -7.21
C LEU A 99 -9.42 -4.31 -7.85
N VAL A 100 -10.29 -5.21 -8.29
CA VAL A 100 -9.96 -6.54 -8.84
C VAL A 100 -9.03 -6.41 -10.05
N GLU A 101 -9.35 -5.54 -10.99
CA GLU A 101 -8.69 -5.50 -12.30
C GLU A 101 -7.43 -4.62 -12.31
N LYS A 102 -7.34 -3.65 -11.39
CA LYS A 102 -6.30 -2.62 -11.45
C LYS A 102 -5.56 -2.45 -10.13
N VAL A 103 -6.26 -2.03 -9.09
CA VAL A 103 -5.59 -1.56 -7.86
C VAL A 103 -4.89 -2.71 -7.14
N VAL A 104 -5.59 -3.83 -6.89
CA VAL A 104 -5.03 -4.97 -6.14
C VAL A 104 -3.83 -5.57 -6.89
N PRO A 105 -3.93 -5.91 -8.19
CA PRO A 105 -2.77 -6.43 -8.93
C PRO A 105 -1.58 -5.48 -8.94
N SER A 106 -1.80 -4.18 -9.18
CA SER A 106 -0.72 -3.19 -9.20
C SER A 106 -0.08 -2.98 -7.83
N TYR A 107 -0.89 -2.99 -6.76
CA TYR A 107 -0.39 -2.91 -5.38
C TYR A 107 0.45 -4.14 -5.03
N GLU A 108 0.00 -5.34 -5.37
CA GLU A 108 0.72 -6.58 -5.05
C GLU A 108 2.06 -6.70 -5.77
N GLU A 109 2.09 -6.33 -7.05
CA GLU A 109 3.33 -6.28 -7.83
C GLU A 109 4.31 -5.27 -7.26
N TRP A 110 3.84 -4.07 -6.93
CA TRP A 110 4.66 -3.06 -6.27
C TRP A 110 5.14 -3.51 -4.88
N ARG A 111 4.24 -4.01 -4.04
CA ARG A 111 4.52 -4.49 -2.68
C ARG A 111 5.62 -5.54 -2.71
N THR A 112 5.51 -6.54 -3.58
CA THR A 112 6.49 -7.62 -3.68
C THR A 112 7.89 -7.08 -3.97
N ARG A 113 8.01 -6.12 -4.89
CA ARG A 113 9.29 -5.47 -5.23
C ARG A 113 9.82 -4.63 -4.07
N MET A 114 8.95 -3.87 -3.41
CA MET A 114 9.30 -3.06 -2.24
C MET A 114 9.75 -3.92 -1.06
N GLN A 115 9.06 -5.02 -0.76
CA GLN A 115 9.45 -5.95 0.28
C GLN A 115 10.77 -6.65 -0.04
N ALA A 116 10.99 -7.03 -1.31
CA ALA A 116 12.28 -7.58 -1.74
C ALA A 116 13.44 -6.59 -1.54
N PHE A 117 13.18 -5.29 -1.69
CA PHE A 117 14.14 -4.24 -1.39
C PHE A 117 14.39 -4.11 0.13
N VAL A 118 13.34 -4.07 0.95
CA VAL A 118 13.45 -3.75 2.39
C VAL A 118 13.92 -4.94 3.23
N LYS A 119 13.48 -6.16 2.92
CA LYS A 119 13.76 -7.36 3.74
C LYS A 119 15.23 -7.64 4.06
N PRO A 120 16.20 -7.43 3.13
CA PRO A 120 17.63 -7.58 3.44
C PRO A 120 18.10 -6.71 4.60
N TYR A 121 17.44 -5.57 4.84
CA TYR A 121 17.78 -4.64 5.90
C TYR A 121 17.02 -4.92 7.22
N ILE A 122 16.09 -5.87 7.25
CA ILE A 122 15.36 -6.24 8.47
C ILE A 122 16.03 -7.42 9.19
N ALA A 123 16.56 -8.39 8.43
CA ALA A 123 16.92 -9.70 8.95
C ALA A 123 18.26 -9.78 9.74
N HIS A 124 18.64 -8.73 10.49
CA HIS A 124 19.94 -8.63 11.17
C HIS A 124 19.79 -8.47 12.69
#